data_AF-A0A1V1UE21-F1
#
_entry.id   AF-A0A1V1UE21-F1
#
_cell.length_a   1.000
_cell.length_b   1.000
_cell.length_c   1.000
_cell.angle_alpha   90.00
_cell.angle_beta   90.00
_cell.angle_gamma   90.00
#
_symmetry.space_group_name_H-M   'P 1'
#
loop_
_entity.id
_entity.type
_entity.pdbx_description
1 polymer ?
#
loop_
_entity_poly.entity_id
_entity_poly.type
_entity_poly.pdbx_seq_one_letter_code
_entity_poly.pdbx_strand_id
1 'polypeptide(L)'
;MSRIFPALGLLGLTAACALPPEGVSEAALARYDMAVTSLGCTLVTEPDYMAAGIQTGLTREQLLEVTAYKLSSGAAERLPDGGIKLTTGACA
;
A
#
# COMPACT_ATOMS: atom_id res chain seq x y z
N MET A 1 -30.01 38.97 -24.71
CA MET A 1 -30.54 38.00 -23.73
C MET A 1 -29.54 36.85 -23.64
N SER A 2 -28.55 36.98 -22.75
CA SER A 2 -27.48 35.99 -22.59
C SER A 2 -28.00 34.86 -21.71
N ARG A 3 -28.16 33.66 -22.26
CA ARG A 3 -28.52 32.44 -21.52
C ARG A 3 -27.23 31.70 -21.21
N ILE A 4 -26.71 31.91 -20.00
CA ILE A 4 -25.62 31.15 -19.41
C ILE A 4 -26.21 29.84 -18.90
N PHE A 5 -25.82 28.71 -19.49
CA PHE A 5 -26.06 27.37 -18.95
C PHE A 5 -24.76 26.87 -18.31
N PRO A 6 -24.65 26.81 -16.98
CA PRO A 6 -23.54 26.10 -16.36
C PRO A 6 -23.89 24.61 -16.36
N ALA A 7 -23.30 23.86 -17.29
CA ALA A 7 -23.25 22.40 -17.20
C ALA A 7 -22.26 22.06 -16.08
N LEU A 8 -22.79 21.94 -14.86
CA LEU A 8 -22.09 21.48 -13.69
C LEU A 8 -21.77 19.99 -13.90
N GLY A 9 -20.61 19.71 -14.49
CA GLY A 9 -20.09 18.37 -14.66
C GLY A 9 -19.90 17.72 -13.30
N LEU A 10 -20.70 16.69 -13.03
CA LEU A 10 -20.55 15.79 -11.90
C LEU A 10 -19.19 15.08 -12.04
N LEU A 11 -18.14 15.65 -11.46
CA LEU A 11 -16.90 14.95 -11.19
C LEU A 11 -17.21 13.89 -10.14
N GLY A 12 -17.48 12.67 -10.60
CA GLY A 12 -17.55 11.50 -9.75
C GLY A 12 -16.22 11.33 -9.03
N LEU A 13 -16.18 11.69 -7.75
CA LEU A 13 -15.12 11.30 -6.84
C LEU A 13 -15.24 9.79 -6.63
N THR A 14 -14.72 9.00 -7.55
CA THR A 14 -14.32 7.64 -7.23
C THR A 14 -13.13 7.77 -6.30
N ALA A 15 -13.39 7.90 -5.00
CA ALA A 15 -12.40 7.52 -4.01
C ALA A 15 -11.98 6.10 -4.40
N ALA A 16 -10.77 5.96 -4.91
CA ALA A 16 -10.21 4.67 -5.29
C ALA A 16 -10.05 3.90 -3.98
N CYS A 17 -11.10 3.20 -3.56
CA CYS A 17 -11.00 2.21 -2.51
C CYS A 17 -10.07 1.14 -3.07
N ALA A 18 -8.78 1.24 -2.75
CA ALA A 18 -7.83 0.17 -3.02
C ALA A 18 -8.41 -1.07 -2.31
N LEU A 19 -8.65 -2.13 -3.07
CA LEU A 19 -9.10 -3.40 -2.52
C LEU A 19 -7.87 -4.20 -2.08
N PRO A 20 -7.93 -4.88 -0.92
CA PRO A 20 -6.86 -5.75 -0.50
C PRO A 20 -6.66 -6.91 -1.50
N PRO A 21 -5.44 -7.46 -1.62
CA PRO A 21 -5.16 -8.57 -2.54
C PRO A 21 -5.96 -9.83 -2.24
N GLU A 22 -6.23 -10.62 -3.28
CA GLU A 22 -6.92 -11.89 -3.13
C GLU A 22 -6.13 -12.88 -2.27
N GLY A 23 -6.82 -13.63 -1.42
CA GLY A 23 -6.19 -14.61 -0.53
C GLY A 23 -5.35 -13.99 0.61
N VAL A 24 -5.34 -12.67 0.77
CA VAL A 24 -4.69 -11.98 1.89
C VAL A 24 -5.74 -11.51 2.89
N SER A 25 -5.69 -12.04 4.11
CA SER A 25 -6.59 -11.62 5.19
C SER A 25 -6.14 -10.31 5.84
N GLU A 26 -7.06 -9.63 6.53
CA GLU A 26 -6.72 -8.43 7.34
C GLU A 26 -5.65 -8.71 8.38
N ALA A 27 -5.68 -9.90 9.00
CA ALA A 27 -4.64 -10.34 9.93
C ALA A 27 -3.28 -10.48 9.24
N ALA A 28 -3.24 -10.92 7.98
CA ALA A 28 -2.01 -10.98 7.20
C ALA A 28 -1.48 -9.58 6.84
N LEU A 29 -2.38 -8.63 6.52
CA LEU A 29 -2.01 -7.22 6.33
C LEU A 29 -1.42 -6.60 7.60
N ALA A 30 -2.01 -6.88 8.77
CA ALA A 30 -1.48 -6.41 10.04
C ALA A 30 -0.11 -7.02 10.35
N ARG A 31 0.08 -8.32 10.08
CA ARG A 31 1.39 -8.99 10.21
C ARG A 31 2.42 -8.40 9.24
N TYR A 32 2.02 -8.03 8.03
CA TYR A 32 2.88 -7.33 7.09
C TYR A 32 3.36 -5.99 7.68
N ASP A 33 2.45 -5.17 8.20
CA ASP A 33 2.81 -3.87 8.80
C ASP A 33 3.78 -4.04 9.98
N MET A 34 3.55 -5.04 10.83
CA MET A 34 4.45 -5.39 11.93
C MET A 34 5.82 -5.86 11.44
N ALA A 35 5.87 -6.67 10.38
CA ALA A 35 7.12 -7.16 9.81
C ALA A 35 7.94 -6.04 9.17
N VAL A 36 7.32 -5.10 8.46
CA VAL A 36 8.04 -3.94 7.91
C VAL A 36 8.51 -3.01 9.03
N THR A 37 7.71 -2.83 10.08
CA THR A 37 8.11 -2.08 11.27
C THR A 37 9.34 -2.71 11.94
N SER A 38 9.39 -4.04 12.08
CA SER A 38 10.54 -4.74 12.68
C SER A 38 11.83 -4.61 11.86
N LEU A 39 11.70 -4.33 10.57
CA LEU A 39 12.80 -4.08 9.63
C LEU A 39 13.19 -2.59 9.50
N GLY A 40 12.63 -1.72 10.35
CA GLY A 40 12.94 -0.28 10.32
C GLY A 40 12.09 0.51 9.33
N CYS A 41 10.86 0.07 9.09
CA CYS A 41 9.83 0.75 8.29
C CYS A 41 10.06 0.80 6.78
N THR A 42 11.14 0.19 6.28
CA THR A 42 11.50 0.20 4.86
C THR A 42 11.72 -1.20 4.31
N LEU A 43 11.35 -1.43 3.06
CA LEU A 43 11.78 -2.60 2.29
C LEU A 43 12.48 -2.11 1.03
N VAL A 44 13.80 -2.26 0.96
CA VAL A 44 14.64 -1.69 -0.11
C VAL A 44 15.17 -2.79 -1.01
N THR A 45 15.62 -3.89 -0.42
CA THR A 45 16.35 -4.96 -1.10
C THR A 45 15.59 -6.29 -1.01
N GLU A 46 15.90 -7.23 -1.91
CA GLU A 46 15.29 -8.56 -1.90
C GLU A 46 15.39 -9.28 -0.52
N PRO A 47 16.53 -9.23 0.21
CA PRO A 47 16.59 -9.74 1.59
C PRO A 47 15.54 -9.17 2.54
N ASP A 48 15.17 -7.90 2.42
CA ASP A 48 14.14 -7.29 3.28
C ASP A 48 12.77 -7.92 3.00
N TYR A 49 12.43 -8.08 1.72
CA TYR A 49 11.20 -8.77 1.31
C TYR A 49 11.20 -10.24 1.75
N MET A 50 12.34 -10.93 1.68
CA MET A 50 12.45 -12.30 2.17
C MET A 50 12.22 -12.37 3.69
N ALA A 51 12.81 -11.47 4.46
CA ALA A 51 12.63 -11.40 5.91
C ALA A 51 11.17 -11.10 6.29
N ALA A 52 10.52 -10.16 5.59
CA ALA A 52 9.11 -9.86 5.77
C ALA A 52 8.22 -11.06 5.39
N GLY A 53 8.55 -11.76 4.30
CA GLY A 53 7.89 -12.99 3.88
C GLY A 53 7.95 -14.09 4.95
N ILE A 54 9.11 -14.31 5.56
CA ILE A 54 9.28 -15.30 6.65
C ILE A 54 8.43 -14.94 7.88
N GLN A 55 8.42 -13.66 8.28
CA GLN A 55 7.65 -13.20 9.45
C GLN A 55 6.13 -13.28 9.23
N THR A 56 5.69 -13.13 7.97
CA THR A 56 4.27 -13.12 7.61
C THR A 56 3.76 -14.47 7.11
N GLY A 57 4.62 -15.36 6.65
CA GLY A 57 4.19 -16.58 5.93
C GLY A 57 3.39 -16.28 4.65
N LEU A 58 3.46 -15.06 4.11
CA LEU A 58 2.90 -14.73 2.80
C LEU A 58 3.80 -15.33 1.71
N THR A 59 3.20 -15.73 0.59
CA THR A 59 4.00 -16.07 -0.61
C THR A 59 4.70 -14.82 -1.13
N ARG A 60 5.71 -15.01 -2.00
CA ARG A 60 6.43 -13.89 -2.63
C ARG A 60 5.48 -12.98 -3.40
N GLU A 61 4.53 -13.58 -4.12
CA GLU A 61 3.53 -12.89 -4.93
C GLU A 61 2.61 -12.07 -4.03
N GLN A 62 2.04 -12.69 -3.00
CA GLN A 62 1.16 -12.00 -2.05
C GLN A 62 1.88 -10.84 -1.35
N LEU A 63 3.15 -11.02 -0.98
CA LEU A 63 3.95 -9.96 -0.37
C LEU A 63 4.12 -8.76 -1.30
N LEU A 64 4.35 -8.99 -2.59
CA LEU A 64 4.44 -7.93 -3.61
C LEU A 64 3.09 -7.25 -3.83
N GLU A 65 2.01 -8.02 -3.89
CA GLU A 65 0.66 -7.49 -4.04
C GLU A 65 0.25 -6.63 -2.84
N VAL A 66 0.58 -7.06 -1.61
CA VAL A 66 0.37 -6.26 -0.40
C VAL A 66 1.21 -4.99 -0.45
N THR A 67 2.47 -5.07 -0.89
CA THR A 67 3.32 -3.89 -1.07
C THR A 67 2.68 -2.89 -2.04
N ALA A 68 2.22 -3.38 -3.20
CA ALA A 68 1.54 -2.56 -4.21
C ALA A 68 0.24 -1.96 -3.68
N TYR A 69 -0.54 -2.74 -2.91
CA TYR A 69 -1.74 -2.28 -2.23
C TYR A 69 -1.45 -1.16 -1.22
N LYS A 70 -0.38 -1.28 -0.42
CA LYS A 70 0.03 -0.22 0.53
C LYS A 70 0.44 1.06 -0.21
N LEU A 71 1.14 0.94 -1.33
CA LEU A 71 1.47 2.11 -2.17
C LEU A 71 0.23 2.76 -2.78
N SER A 72 -0.70 1.97 -3.35
CA SER A 72 -1.88 2.51 -4.03
C SER A 72 -2.92 3.10 -3.06
N SER A 73 -2.97 2.59 -1.82
CA SER A 73 -3.80 3.15 -0.74
C SER A 73 -3.19 4.37 -0.06
N GLY A 74 -1.94 4.75 -0.39
CA GLY A 74 -1.21 5.83 0.28
C GLY A 74 -0.65 5.46 1.66
N ALA A 75 -0.71 4.19 2.05
CA ALA A 75 -0.13 3.67 3.30
C ALA A 75 1.38 3.38 3.20
N ALA A 76 1.96 3.58 2.02
CA ALA A 76 3.40 3.54 1.78
C ALA A 76 3.79 4.53 0.69
N GLU A 77 5.05 4.92 0.68
CA GLU A 77 5.66 5.73 -0.37
C GLU A 77 6.86 5.03 -1.00
N ARG A 78 7.18 5.38 -2.25
CA ARG A 78 8.40 4.91 -2.91
C ARG A 78 9.59 5.75 -2.45
N LEU A 79 10.71 5.10 -2.17
CA LEU A 79 11.94 5.79 -1.82
C LEU A 79 12.70 6.20 -3.10
N PRO A 80 13.46 7.32 -3.09
CA PRO A 80 14.22 7.79 -4.25
C PRO A 80 15.24 6.77 -4.78
N ASP A 81 15.88 6.05 -3.86
CA ASP A 81 16.92 5.05 -4.18
C ASP A 81 16.35 3.65 -4.44
N GLY A 82 15.02 3.53 -4.52
CA GLY A 82 14.31 2.27 -4.69
C GLY A 82 13.74 1.69 -3.38
N GLY A 83 12.77 0.81 -3.52
CA GLY A 83 12.03 0.26 -2.39
C GLY A 83 10.86 1.14 -1.93
N ILE A 84 10.38 0.84 -0.73
CA ILE A 84 9.21 1.49 -0.12
C ILE A 84 9.45 1.80 1.35
N LYS A 85 8.73 2.80 1.86
CA LYS A 85 8.59 3.10 3.29
C LYS A 85 7.11 3.10 3.66
N LEU A 86 6.74 2.43 4.76
CA LEU A 86 5.40 2.59 5.31
C LEU A 86 5.22 3.97 5.92
N THR A 87 4.04 4.58 5.72
CA THR A 87 3.71 5.93 6.20
C THR A 87 2.56 5.91 7.24
N THR A 88 2.24 4.73 7.75
CA THR A 88 1.12 4.49 8.65
C THR A 88 1.55 3.72 9.89
N GLY A 89 0.73 3.77 10.94
CA GLY A 89 0.98 3.04 12.18
C GLY A 89 2.26 3.51 12.86
N ALA A 90 3.11 2.58 13.32
CA ALA A 90 4.38 2.89 13.98
C ALA A 90 5.44 3.52 13.05
N CYS A 91 5.19 3.55 11.73
CA CYS A 91 6.09 4.07 10.72
C CYS A 91 5.70 5.46 10.18
N ALA A 92 4.63 6.06 10.72
CA ALA A 92 4.17 7.40 10.40
C ALA A 92 5.02 8.49 11.08
#